data_AF-A0A554N5B8-F1
#
_entry.id   AF-A0A554N5B8-F1
#
_cell.length_a   1.000
_cell.length_b   1.000
_cell.length_c   1.000
_cell.angle_alpha   90.00
_cell.angle_beta   90.00
_cell.angle_gamma   90.00
#
_symmetry.space_group_name_H-M   'P 1'
#
loop_
_entity.id
_entity.type
_entity.pdbx_description
1 polymer ?
#
loop_
_entity_poly.entity_id
_entity_poly.type
_entity_poly.pdbx_seq_one_letter_code
_entity_poly.pdbx_strand_id
1 'polypeptide(L)' 'MSEQQKTTQTMTARTQTFSYQPSQSTKAARSLAAVDRIRDPEKRYQAFSRHMAQFPPTIASY' A
#
# COMPACT_ATOMS: atom_id res chain seq x y z
N MET A 1 37.77 -47.51 5.75
CA MET A 1 37.71 -46.08 6.11
C MET A 1 37.00 -45.35 4.99
N SER A 2 35.94 -44.58 5.31
CA SER A 2 35.56 -43.30 4.68
C SER A 2 34.15 -42.93 5.12
N GLU A 3 34.08 -42.14 6.18
CA GLU A 3 32.86 -41.55 6.72
C GLU A 3 32.33 -40.49 5.74
N GLN A 4 31.06 -40.64 5.34
CA GLN A 4 30.36 -39.64 4.53
C GLN A 4 30.05 -38.40 5.39
N GLN A 5 30.80 -37.34 5.17
CA GLN A 5 30.56 -36.03 5.76
C GLN A 5 29.27 -35.43 5.19
N LYS A 6 28.17 -35.51 5.96
CA LYS A 6 26.96 -34.71 5.72
C LYS A 6 27.22 -33.28 6.18
N THR A 7 27.43 -32.37 5.24
CA THR A 7 27.50 -30.94 5.53
C THR A 7 26.09 -30.39 5.77
N THR A 8 25.74 -30.20 7.04
CA THR A 8 24.52 -29.50 7.45
C THR A 8 24.67 -28.02 7.09
N GLN A 9 24.03 -27.59 5.99
CA GLN A 9 23.94 -26.19 5.62
C GLN A 9 22.92 -25.50 6.53
N THR A 10 23.41 -24.76 7.52
CA THR A 10 22.58 -23.93 8.39
C THR A 10 22.03 -22.76 7.58
N MET A 11 20.77 -22.87 7.13
CA MET A 11 20.04 -21.77 6.51
C MET A 11 19.76 -20.68 7.54
N THR A 12 20.63 -19.67 7.61
CA THR A 12 20.36 -18.47 8.41
C THR A 12 19.34 -17.63 7.65
N ALA A 13 18.06 -17.77 8.01
CA ALA A 13 16.98 -16.93 7.48
C ALA A 13 17.25 -15.47 7.86
N ARG A 14 17.76 -14.67 6.91
CA ARG A 14 17.82 -13.22 7.07
C ARG A 14 16.40 -12.67 7.00
N THR A 15 15.85 -12.29 8.15
CA THR A 15 14.60 -11.55 8.23
C THR A 15 14.80 -10.17 7.60
N GLN A 16 14.45 -10.02 6.32
CA GLN A 16 14.42 -8.71 5.67
C GLN A 16 13.18 -7.98 6.15
N THR A 17 13.35 -6.94 6.97
CA THR A 17 12.26 -6.05 7.36
C THR A 17 11.90 -5.16 6.16
N PHE A 18 10.87 -5.56 5.42
CA PHE A 18 10.34 -4.78 4.32
C PHE A 18 9.52 -3.61 4.88
N SER A 19 10.06 -2.38 4.84
CA SER A 19 9.32 -1.19 5.21
C SER A 19 8.29 -0.87 4.12
N TYR A 20 7.03 -1.27 4.33
CA TYR A 20 5.95 -0.96 3.40
C TYR A 20 5.62 0.54 3.46
N GLN A 21 6.07 1.29 2.45
CA GLN A 21 5.66 2.67 2.24
C GLN A 21 4.60 2.72 1.14
N PRO A 22 3.32 3.02 1.46
CA PRO A 22 2.27 3.02 0.46
C PRO A 22 2.51 4.13 -0.57
N SER A 23 2.37 3.77 -1.86
CA SER A 23 2.47 4.71 -2.96
C SER A 23 1.34 5.75 -2.90
N GLN A 24 1.51 6.86 -3.61
CA GLN A 24 0.47 7.91 -3.70
C GLN A 24 -0.85 7.34 -4.25
N SER A 25 -0.79 6.45 -5.24
CA SER A 25 -1.97 5.77 -5.80
C SER A 25 -2.68 4.91 -4.75
N THR A 26 -1.94 4.20 -3.90
CA THR A 26 -2.54 3.43 -2.80
C THR A 26 -3.23 4.34 -1.78
N LYS A 27 -2.64 5.50 -1.47
CA LYS A 27 -3.26 6.49 -0.57
C LYS A 27 -4.54 7.08 -1.16
N ALA A 28 -4.51 7.44 -2.44
CA ALA A 28 -5.69 7.94 -3.17
C ALA A 28 -6.84 6.91 -3.16
N ALA A 29 -6.56 5.65 -3.52
CA ALA A 29 -7.56 4.59 -3.53
C ALA A 29 -8.18 4.35 -2.14
N ARG A 30 -7.36 4.32 -1.08
CA ARG A 30 -7.86 4.20 0.31
C ARG A 30 -8.71 5.39 0.72
N SER A 31 -8.32 6.60 0.34
CA SER A 31 -9.08 7.82 0.63
C SER A 31 -10.45 7.80 -0.05
N LEU A 32 -10.51 7.44 -1.34
CA LEU A 32 -11.76 7.34 -2.09
C LEU A 32 -12.70 6.29 -1.48
N ALA A 33 -12.17 5.10 -1.14
CA ALA A 33 -12.96 4.07 -0.46
C ALA A 33 -13.51 4.50 0.91
N ALA A 34 -12.84 5.43 1.61
CA ALA A 34 -13.36 6.00 2.84
C ALA A 34 -14.52 6.97 2.59
N VAL A 35 -14.49 7.73 1.49
CA VAL A 35 -15.58 8.61 1.07
C VAL A 35 -16.86 7.79 0.81
N ASP A 36 -16.75 6.68 0.09
CA ASP A 36 -17.92 5.85 -0.28
C ASP A 36 -18.66 5.25 0.93
N ARG A 37 -17.96 5.07 2.06
CA ARG A 37 -18.56 4.53 3.28
C ARG A 37 -19.44 5.54 4.04
N ILE A 38 -19.34 6.83 3.71
CA ILE A 38 -20.12 7.87 4.38
C ILE A 38 -21.57 7.79 3.88
N ARG A 39 -22.53 7.52 4.77
CA ARG A 39 -23.96 7.40 4.40
C ARG A 39 -24.62 8.73 4.12
N ASP A 40 -24.24 9.76 4.87
CA ASP A 40 -24.79 11.11 4.74
C ASP A 40 -24.29 11.76 3.43
N PRO A 41 -25.19 12.19 2.53
CA PRO A 41 -24.81 12.65 1.21
C PRO A 41 -24.02 13.98 1.26
N GLU A 42 -24.34 14.87 2.18
CA GLU A 42 -23.67 16.16 2.31
C GLU A 42 -22.24 15.98 2.83
N LYS A 43 -22.06 15.16 3.87
CA LYS A 43 -20.73 14.82 4.39
C LYS A 43 -19.91 14.02 3.39
N ARG A 44 -20.55 13.13 2.60
CA ARG A 44 -19.88 12.40 1.53
C ARG A 44 -19.34 13.36 0.49
N TYR A 45 -20.14 14.34 0.05
CA TYR A 45 -19.71 15.36 -0.88
C TYR A 45 -18.53 16.17 -0.33
N GLN A 46 -18.60 16.65 0.91
CA GLN A 46 -17.49 17.37 1.54
C GLN A 46 -16.21 16.53 1.61
N ALA A 47 -16.31 15.25 1.95
CA ALA A 47 -15.18 14.34 1.99
C ALA A 47 -14.60 14.08 0.58
N PHE A 48 -15.46 13.96 -0.43
CA PHE A 48 -15.06 13.84 -1.83
C PHE A 48 -14.31 15.08 -2.32
N SER A 49 -14.81 16.29 -2.03
CA SER A 49 -14.14 17.54 -2.39
C SER A 49 -12.74 17.64 -1.77
N ARG A 50 -12.58 17.22 -0.50
CA ARG A 50 -11.27 17.16 0.16
C ARG A 50 -10.34 16.13 -0.50
N HIS A 51 -10.88 14.97 -0.88
CA HIS A 51 -10.13 13.95 -1.61
C HIS A 51 -9.61 14.49 -2.95
N MET A 52 -10.45 15.16 -3.74
CA MET A 52 -10.05 15.76 -5.02
C MET A 52 -8.99 16.85 -4.87
N ALA A 53 -9.04 17.66 -3.80
CA ALA A 53 -8.01 18.65 -3.51
C ALA A 53 -6.66 18.01 -3.14
N GLN A 54 -6.68 16.87 -2.45
CA GLN A 54 -5.48 16.15 -2.01
C GLN A 54 -4.89 15.26 -3.12
N PHE A 55 -5.73 14.68 -3.95
CA PHE A 55 -5.39 13.77 -5.03
C PHE A 55 -6.00 14.30 -6.34
N PRO A 56 -5.48 15.42 -6.88
CA PRO A 56 -5.99 15.95 -8.12
C PRO A 56 -5.83 14.90 -9.23
N PRO A 57 -6.83 14.73 -10.10
CA PRO A 57 -6.70 13.82 -11.23
C PRO A 57 -5.53 14.31 -12.09
N THR A 58 -4.57 13.43 -12.34
CA THR A 58 -3.54 13.67 -13.34
C THR A 58 -4.21 13.63 -14.70
N ILE A 59 -4.65 14.79 -15.17
CA ILE A 59 -5.06 14.95 -16.56
C ILE A 59 -3.77 14.86 -17.36
N ALA A 60 -3.55 13.74 -18.05
CA ALA A 60 -2.49 13.65 -19.03
C ALA A 60 -2.76 14.74 -20.07
N SER A 61 -1.96 15.81 -20.03
CA SER A 61 -1.98 16.81 -21.09
C SER A 61 -1.37 16.13 -22.32
N TYR A 62 -2.20 15.90 -23.33
CA TYR A 62 -1.79 15.41 -24.64
C TYR A 62 -1.06 16.49 -25.42
#